data_AF-A0A450YXY0-F1
#
_entry.id   AF-A0A450YXY0-F1
#
_cell.length_a   1.000
_cell.length_b   1.000
_cell.length_c   1.000
_cell.angle_alpha   90.00
_cell.angle_beta   90.00
_cell.angle_gamma   90.00
#
_symmetry.space_group_name_H-M   'P 1'
#
loop_
_entity.id
_entity.type
_entity.pdbx_description
1 polymer ?
#
loop_
_entity_poly.entity_id
_entity_poly.type
_entity_poly.pdbx_seq_one_letter_code
_entity_poly.pdbx_strand_id
1 'polypeptide(L)'
;MLVPFSVHNDAIRTGLAALDGQVQLHCVRCTLLGGITGAYQTVLSSFVQRARSHCDRSADDHSTKIIILEKLLRRTLLFFCDDDIELIGKNAIMSAYYQTTFHGATTMGKWELRNGSNPDLLGGILTDVMRLFLNLKQEINANALPPHGVSLERVIEHGGMDSTIDFGDQVYFAKLALDHPTHVVPVYATINESDYPSNGRFLRDLRRFMHGDDNDALVIFRNLTKIERHSGCRYSIHDIKRLISVLETRDPARIADITKYLLRALPTSPQWDNRQTWGGFNKPTEISS
;
A
#
# COMPACT_ATOMS: atom_id res chain seq x y z
N MET A 1 6.86 -21.02 3.83
CA MET A 1 7.85 -21.20 4.91
C MET A 1 7.40 -20.33 6.07
N LEU A 2 6.94 -20.92 7.18
CA LEU A 2 6.41 -20.18 8.32
C LEU A 2 7.55 -19.42 9.01
N VAL A 3 7.37 -18.12 9.23
CA VAL A 3 8.31 -17.30 10.00
C VAL A 3 8.31 -17.79 11.44
N PRO A 4 9.47 -18.00 12.08
CA PRO A 4 9.51 -18.49 13.44
C PRO A 4 8.85 -17.49 14.40
N PHE A 5 8.02 -18.01 15.30
CA PHE A 5 7.28 -17.31 16.37
C PHE A 5 8.16 -16.37 17.22
N SER A 6 9.49 -16.56 17.21
CA SER A 6 10.49 -15.75 17.92
C SER A 6 10.63 -14.32 17.38
N VAL A 7 10.49 -14.08 16.07
CA VAL A 7 10.65 -12.74 15.48
C VAL A 7 9.52 -11.79 15.90
N HIS A 8 8.31 -12.34 16.05
CA HIS A 8 7.16 -11.62 16.61
C HIS A 8 7.32 -11.31 18.10
N ASN A 9 8.01 -12.17 18.87
CA ASN A 9 8.25 -11.94 20.29
C ASN A 9 9.19 -10.75 20.53
N ASP A 10 10.20 -10.56 19.69
CA ASP A 10 11.19 -9.50 19.85
C ASP A 10 10.64 -8.14 19.44
N ALA A 11 9.90 -8.08 18.31
CA ALA A 11 9.21 -6.87 17.87
C ALA A 11 8.23 -6.33 18.92
N ILE A 12 7.51 -7.23 19.61
CA ILE A 12 6.44 -6.84 20.53
C ILE A 12 6.98 -6.58 21.96
N ARG A 13 7.98 -7.32 22.45
CA ARG A 13 8.65 -6.99 23.73
C ARG A 13 9.29 -5.61 23.71
N THR A 14 9.83 -5.23 22.57
CA THR A 14 10.58 -3.99 22.39
C THR A 14 9.61 -2.80 22.14
N GLY A 15 8.51 -3.02 21.42
CA GLY A 15 7.38 -2.08 21.37
C GLY A 15 6.73 -1.78 22.73
N LEU A 16 6.75 -2.73 23.68
CA LEU A 16 6.32 -2.49 25.07
C LEU A 16 7.36 -1.70 25.89
N ALA A 17 8.64 -1.72 25.51
CA ALA A 17 9.70 -0.90 26.12
C ALA A 17 9.66 0.57 25.64
N ALA A 18 9.00 0.85 24.51
CA ALA A 18 8.81 2.20 23.97
C ALA A 18 7.90 3.12 24.85
N LEU A 19 7.21 2.56 25.86
CA LEU A 19 6.50 3.33 26.87
C LEU A 19 7.41 4.29 27.66
N ASP A 20 8.74 4.05 27.65
CA ASP A 20 9.76 4.90 28.28
C ASP A 20 10.31 6.02 27.35
N GLY A 21 9.62 6.32 26.25
CA GLY A 21 9.90 7.52 25.43
C GLY A 21 10.83 7.32 24.22
N GLN A 22 11.10 6.08 23.82
CA GLN A 22 11.86 5.77 22.60
C GLN A 22 10.96 5.18 21.51
N VAL A 23 10.85 5.84 20.35
CA VAL A 23 10.19 5.27 19.16
C VAL A 23 11.08 4.16 18.60
N GLN A 24 10.58 2.92 18.58
CA GLN A 24 11.31 1.78 18.01
C GLN A 24 10.55 1.21 16.81
N LEU A 25 11.22 1.17 15.66
CA LEU A 25 10.68 0.64 14.41
C LEU A 25 10.92 -0.87 14.35
N HIS A 26 9.84 -1.65 14.34
CA HIS A 26 9.91 -3.09 14.19
C HIS A 26 9.38 -3.53 12.83
N CYS A 27 10.31 -3.93 11.97
CA CYS A 27 9.97 -4.58 10.71
C CYS A 27 9.67 -6.05 11.01
N VAL A 28 8.40 -6.44 10.86
CA VAL A 28 8.00 -7.83 10.93
C VAL A 28 7.72 -8.29 9.50
N ARG A 29 8.63 -9.06 8.91
CA ARG A 29 8.38 -9.72 7.63
C ARG A 29 7.59 -11.00 7.91
N CYS A 30 6.35 -11.06 7.43
CA CYS A 30 5.48 -12.22 7.56
C CYS A 30 4.96 -12.65 6.20
N THR A 31 5.17 -13.91 5.86
CA THR A 31 4.48 -14.55 4.74
C THR A 31 3.33 -15.37 5.31
N LEU A 32 2.10 -14.87 5.16
CA LEU A 32 0.90 -15.50 5.70
C LEU A 32 -0.05 -15.89 4.57
N LEU A 33 -0.75 -17.02 4.73
CA LEU A 33 -1.83 -17.42 3.83
C LEU A 33 -2.96 -16.38 3.94
N GLY A 34 -3.42 -15.83 2.81
CA GLY A 34 -4.43 -14.77 2.77
C GLY A 34 -3.90 -13.34 2.60
N GLY A 35 -2.63 -13.15 2.21
CA GLY A 35 -2.09 -11.85 1.83
C GLY A 35 -2.05 -10.82 2.96
N ILE A 36 -2.17 -9.53 2.63
CA ILE A 36 -2.18 -8.42 3.60
C ILE A 36 -3.30 -8.59 4.63
N THR A 37 -4.47 -9.09 4.23
CA THR A 37 -5.60 -9.30 5.15
C THR A 37 -5.32 -10.36 6.20
N GLY A 38 -4.74 -11.50 5.83
CA GLY A 38 -4.31 -12.53 6.77
C GLY A 38 -3.18 -12.04 7.70
N ALA A 39 -2.27 -11.22 7.16
CA ALA A 39 -1.22 -10.57 7.94
C ALA A 39 -1.77 -9.59 8.97
N TYR A 40 -2.75 -8.79 8.58
CA TYR A 40 -3.45 -7.87 9.46
C TYR A 40 -4.08 -8.59 10.65
N GLN A 41 -4.88 -9.62 10.40
CA GLN A 41 -5.57 -10.35 11.48
C GLN A 41 -4.58 -10.99 12.45
N THR A 42 -3.54 -11.64 11.93
CA THR A 42 -2.52 -12.31 12.76
C THR A 42 -1.75 -11.31 13.64
N VAL A 43 -1.31 -10.19 13.05
CA VAL A 43 -0.57 -9.15 13.78
C VAL A 43 -1.46 -8.50 14.84
N LEU A 44 -2.71 -8.18 14.50
CA LEU A 44 -3.68 -7.58 15.42
C LEU A 44 -3.97 -8.50 16.62
N SER A 45 -4.32 -9.77 16.37
CA SER A 45 -4.62 -10.73 17.44
C SER A 45 -3.41 -10.96 18.36
N SER A 46 -2.21 -11.11 17.79
CA SER A 46 -0.97 -11.25 18.58
C SER A 46 -0.69 -10.00 19.41
N PHE A 47 -0.89 -8.80 18.85
CA PHE A 47 -0.71 -7.55 19.58
C PHE A 47 -1.69 -7.46 20.76
N VAL A 48 -2.99 -7.65 20.52
CA VAL A 48 -4.04 -7.51 21.54
C VAL A 48 -3.77 -8.44 22.72
N GLN A 49 -3.43 -9.71 22.46
CA GLN A 49 -3.10 -10.68 23.50
C GLN A 49 -1.93 -10.19 24.37
N ARG A 50 -0.87 -9.66 23.75
CA ARG A 50 0.35 -9.26 24.46
C ARG A 50 0.21 -7.92 25.18
N ALA A 51 -0.53 -6.97 24.60
CA ALA A 51 -0.89 -5.73 25.27
C ALA A 51 -1.66 -6.04 26.56
N ARG A 52 -2.63 -6.95 26.50
CA ARG A 52 -3.32 -7.44 27.69
C ARG A 52 -2.38 -8.08 28.71
N SER A 53 -1.53 -9.02 28.29
CA SER A 53 -0.55 -9.64 29.19
C SER A 53 0.49 -8.66 29.75
N HIS A 54 0.77 -7.54 29.07
CA HIS A 54 1.61 -6.48 29.60
C HIS A 54 0.85 -5.68 30.66
N CYS A 55 -0.37 -5.22 30.38
CA CYS A 55 -1.20 -4.54 31.37
C CYS A 55 -1.37 -5.37 32.64
N ASP A 56 -1.63 -6.68 32.51
CA ASP A 56 -1.81 -7.59 33.65
C ASP A 56 -0.55 -7.78 34.49
N ARG A 57 0.64 -7.54 33.93
CA ARG A 57 1.92 -7.61 34.66
C ARG A 57 2.37 -6.26 35.22
N SER A 58 1.97 -5.16 34.58
CA SER A 58 2.44 -3.82 34.89
C SER A 58 1.59 -3.11 35.95
N ALA A 59 0.37 -3.57 36.20
CA ALA A 59 -0.51 -3.00 37.22
C ALA A 59 -1.48 -4.07 37.74
N ASP A 60 -1.89 -3.97 39.01
CA ASP A 60 -2.93 -4.83 39.60
C ASP A 60 -4.32 -4.19 39.49
N ASP A 61 -4.38 -2.86 39.52
CA ASP A 61 -5.64 -2.11 39.52
C ASP A 61 -6.20 -1.90 38.09
N HIS A 62 -7.52 -1.97 37.98
CA HIS A 62 -8.22 -1.92 36.70
C HIS A 62 -8.04 -0.58 35.97
N SER A 63 -8.03 0.54 36.71
CA SER A 63 -7.94 1.88 36.13
C SER A 63 -6.58 2.13 35.48
N THR A 64 -5.48 1.72 36.13
CA THR A 64 -4.14 1.82 35.57
C THR A 64 -3.96 0.90 34.36
N LYS A 65 -4.55 -0.31 34.39
CA LYS A 65 -4.56 -1.22 33.22
C LYS A 65 -5.22 -0.58 32.00
N ILE A 66 -6.35 0.11 32.18
CA ILE A 66 -7.03 0.85 31.11
C ILE A 66 -6.11 1.94 30.56
N ILE A 67 -5.52 2.77 31.42
CA ILE A 67 -4.64 3.86 31.00
C ILE A 67 -3.43 3.34 30.20
N ILE A 68 -2.83 2.24 30.62
CA ILE A 68 -1.71 1.61 29.91
C ILE A 68 -2.19 1.11 28.53
N LEU A 69 -3.33 0.43 28.48
CA LEU A 69 -3.87 -0.10 27.23
C LEU A 69 -4.21 1.02 26.24
N GLU A 70 -4.88 2.07 26.68
CA GLU A 70 -5.20 3.25 25.86
C GLU A 70 -3.92 3.89 25.28
N LYS A 71 -2.88 4.05 26.11
CA LYS A 71 -1.59 4.57 25.64
C LYS A 71 -0.96 3.67 24.58
N LEU A 72 -1.00 2.34 24.78
CA LEU A 72 -0.47 1.38 23.81
C LEU A 72 -1.24 1.43 22.49
N LEU A 73 -2.57 1.49 22.52
CA LEU A 73 -3.41 1.57 21.33
C LEU A 73 -3.15 2.87 20.54
N ARG A 74 -3.03 4.01 21.23
CA ARG A 74 -2.78 5.32 20.61
C ARG A 74 -1.40 5.44 19.98
N ARG A 75 -0.38 4.82 20.58
CA ARG A 75 1.03 4.94 20.16
C ARG A 75 1.51 3.81 19.27
N THR A 76 0.62 2.91 18.86
CA THR A 76 0.98 1.81 17.95
C THR A 76 0.48 2.13 16.55
N LEU A 77 1.42 2.24 15.62
CA LEU A 77 1.13 2.28 14.19
C LEU A 77 1.12 0.86 13.62
N LEU A 78 0.04 0.49 12.93
CA LEU A 78 0.08 -0.60 11.97
C LEU A 78 0.42 -0.03 10.60
N PHE A 79 1.52 -0.48 10.01
CA PHE A 79 2.02 -0.03 8.72
C PHE A 79 2.22 -1.23 7.79
N PHE A 80 1.46 -1.28 6.69
CA PHE A 80 1.49 -2.36 5.71
C PHE A 80 2.22 -1.90 4.46
N CYS A 81 2.99 -2.79 3.85
CA CYS A 81 3.64 -2.60 2.55
C CYS A 81 3.51 -3.92 1.79
N ASP A 82 3.33 -3.85 0.46
CA ASP A 82 3.41 -5.05 -0.38
C ASP A 82 4.81 -5.67 -0.28
N ASP A 83 4.89 -7.00 -0.38
CA ASP A 83 6.13 -7.75 -0.23
C ASP A 83 7.03 -7.73 -1.48
N ASP A 84 6.44 -7.40 -2.63
CA ASP A 84 7.13 -7.16 -3.90
C ASP A 84 7.66 -5.72 -4.02
N ILE A 85 7.39 -4.85 -3.05
CA ILE A 85 7.90 -3.48 -3.00
C ILE A 85 8.86 -3.31 -1.83
N GLU A 86 10.08 -2.86 -2.14
CA GLU A 86 11.12 -2.65 -1.14
C GLU A 86 11.37 -1.16 -0.92
N LEU A 87 11.18 -0.70 0.33
CA LEU A 87 11.39 0.69 0.72
C LEU A 87 12.88 1.03 0.79
N ILE A 88 13.31 2.05 0.05
CA ILE A 88 14.71 2.51 0.00
C ILE A 88 15.08 3.33 1.26
N GLY A 89 14.10 3.84 2.00
CA GLY A 89 14.35 4.67 3.18
C GLY A 89 13.25 4.59 4.24
N LYS A 90 13.63 4.90 5.49
CA LYS A 90 12.74 4.85 6.67
C LYS A 90 11.88 6.11 6.87
N ASN A 91 12.12 7.16 6.09
CA ASN A 91 11.44 8.45 6.23
C ASN A 91 9.92 8.34 6.07
N ALA A 92 9.46 7.52 5.12
CA ALA A 92 8.03 7.28 4.92
C ALA A 92 7.37 6.68 6.18
N ILE A 93 8.07 5.75 6.85
CA ILE A 93 7.58 5.09 8.07
C ILE A 93 7.51 6.08 9.23
N MET A 94 8.55 6.89 9.42
CA MET A 94 8.58 7.90 10.48
C MET A 94 7.54 9.00 10.26
N SER A 95 7.38 9.45 9.01
CA SER A 95 6.33 10.42 8.65
C SER A 95 4.95 9.83 8.91
N ALA A 96 4.72 8.58 8.52
CA ALA A 96 3.46 7.89 8.77
C ALA A 96 3.18 7.77 10.27
N TYR A 97 4.16 7.34 11.06
CA TYR A 97 4.04 7.25 12.52
C TYR A 97 3.66 8.59 13.15
N TYR A 98 4.35 9.66 12.77
CA TYR A 98 4.08 10.99 13.31
C TYR A 98 2.64 11.45 12.98
N GLN A 99 2.24 11.33 11.73
CA GLN A 99 0.93 11.78 11.26
C GLN A 99 -0.21 10.96 11.86
N THR A 100 -0.04 9.65 11.92
CA THR A 100 -1.06 8.77 12.48
C THR A 100 -1.17 8.90 14.00
N THR A 101 -0.05 8.97 14.72
CA THR A 101 -0.04 8.98 16.20
C THR A 101 -0.42 10.34 16.77
N PHE A 102 0.05 11.44 16.18
CA PHE A 102 -0.15 12.79 16.72
C PHE A 102 -1.28 13.57 16.06
N HIS A 103 -1.62 13.23 14.82
CA HIS A 103 -2.68 13.91 14.06
C HIS A 103 -3.87 13.01 13.77
N GLY A 104 -3.86 11.76 14.24
CA GLY A 104 -4.97 10.82 14.06
C GLY A 104 -5.24 10.48 12.59
N ALA A 105 -4.23 10.65 11.72
CA ALA A 105 -4.39 10.52 10.28
C ALA A 105 -4.26 9.06 9.82
N THR A 106 -5.03 8.69 8.80
CA THR A 106 -4.75 7.52 7.97
C THR A 106 -3.63 7.89 6.99
N THR A 107 -2.59 7.07 6.86
CA THR A 107 -1.49 7.35 5.94
C THR A 107 -1.54 6.46 4.72
N MET A 108 -1.28 7.03 3.54
CA MET A 108 -1.23 6.30 2.27
C MET A 108 0.05 6.61 1.51
N GLY A 109 0.55 5.63 0.78
CA GLY A 109 1.74 5.74 -0.03
C GLY A 109 1.52 6.53 -1.31
N LYS A 110 2.43 7.46 -1.61
CA LYS A 110 2.65 7.98 -2.95
C LYS A 110 3.98 7.45 -3.47
N TRP A 111 3.89 6.49 -4.39
CA TRP A 111 5.05 5.80 -4.89
C TRP A 111 5.91 6.66 -5.81
N GLU A 112 7.19 6.69 -5.48
CA GLU A 112 8.26 7.08 -6.38
C GLU A 112 9.14 5.87 -6.62
N LEU A 113 8.70 4.99 -7.51
CA LEU A 113 9.49 3.83 -7.91
C LEU A 113 10.83 4.29 -8.49
N ARG A 114 11.92 3.70 -8.03
CA ARG A 114 13.28 3.89 -8.55
C ARG A 114 13.72 2.62 -9.24
N ASN A 115 14.63 2.78 -10.20
CA ASN A 115 15.31 1.63 -10.75
C ASN A 115 16.15 0.95 -9.65
N GLY A 116 16.29 -0.37 -9.74
CA GLY A 116 17.28 -1.10 -8.95
C GLY A 116 18.70 -0.63 -9.28
N SER A 117 19.69 -1.18 -8.57
CA SER A 117 21.08 -0.70 -8.65
C SER A 117 21.71 -0.82 -10.04
N ASN A 118 21.30 -1.80 -10.86
CA ASN A 118 21.80 -2.04 -12.22
C ASN A 118 20.69 -2.62 -13.12
N PRO A 119 19.71 -1.82 -13.57
CA PRO A 119 18.69 -2.32 -14.47
C PRO A 119 19.30 -2.57 -15.86
N ASP A 120 18.91 -3.67 -16.49
CA ASP A 120 19.03 -3.79 -17.95
C ASP A 120 18.13 -2.74 -18.62
N LEU A 121 18.36 -2.48 -19.92
CA LEU A 121 17.57 -1.48 -20.67
C LEU A 121 16.06 -1.75 -20.54
N LEU A 122 15.67 -3.02 -20.68
CA LEU A 122 14.28 -3.42 -20.57
C LEU A 122 13.74 -3.22 -19.14
N GLY A 123 14.47 -3.62 -18.11
CA GLY A 123 14.07 -3.42 -16.72
C GLY A 123 13.90 -1.95 -16.35
N GLY A 124 14.74 -1.06 -16.88
CA GLY A 124 14.58 0.39 -16.72
C GLY A 124 13.28 0.90 -17.36
N ILE A 125 12.99 0.46 -18.58
CA ILE A 125 11.75 0.82 -19.30
C ILE A 125 10.53 0.30 -18.56
N LEU A 126 10.54 -0.97 -18.13
CA LEU A 126 9.43 -1.59 -17.41
C LEU A 126 9.20 -0.94 -16.05
N THR A 127 10.26 -0.53 -15.35
CA THR A 127 10.14 0.23 -14.09
C THR A 127 9.47 1.59 -14.33
N ASP A 128 9.83 2.30 -15.40
CA ASP A 128 9.18 3.56 -15.76
C ASP A 128 7.70 3.35 -16.14
N VAL A 129 7.37 2.26 -16.85
CA VAL A 129 5.97 1.88 -17.16
C VAL A 129 5.20 1.58 -15.87
N MET A 130 5.80 0.85 -14.93
CA MET A 130 5.21 0.58 -13.61
C MET A 130 5.02 1.86 -12.80
N ARG A 131 5.97 2.81 -12.84
CA ARG A 131 5.82 4.11 -12.20
C ARG A 131 4.62 4.87 -12.76
N LEU A 132 4.46 4.88 -14.09
CA LEU A 132 3.32 5.51 -14.75
C LEU A 132 2.01 4.82 -14.36
N PHE A 133 1.98 3.49 -14.32
CA PHE A 133 0.83 2.70 -13.91
C PHE A 133 0.39 3.00 -12.47
N LEU A 134 1.32 3.07 -11.51
CA LEU A 134 0.99 3.40 -10.12
C LEU A 134 0.49 4.85 -9.99
N ASN A 135 1.09 5.80 -10.71
CA ASN A 135 0.59 7.18 -10.76
C ASN A 135 -0.85 7.25 -11.29
N LEU A 136 -1.13 6.50 -12.36
CA LEU A 136 -2.47 6.41 -12.95
C LEU A 136 -3.49 5.86 -11.94
N LYS A 137 -3.16 4.77 -11.23
CA LYS A 137 -4.03 4.17 -10.21
C LYS A 137 -4.32 5.14 -9.07
N GLN A 138 -3.30 5.86 -8.60
CA GLN A 138 -3.43 6.84 -7.53
C GLN A 138 -4.33 8.01 -7.93
N GLU A 139 -4.17 8.50 -9.16
CA GLU A 139 -4.90 9.69 -9.63
C GLU A 139 -6.40 9.47 -9.81
N ILE A 140 -6.79 8.25 -10.19
CA ILE A 140 -8.22 7.89 -10.33
C ILE A 140 -8.78 7.20 -9.10
N ASN A 141 -8.02 7.16 -8.01
CA ASN A 141 -8.41 6.48 -6.77
C ASN A 141 -8.84 5.02 -7.02
N ALA A 142 -8.24 4.34 -8.00
CA ALA A 142 -8.61 2.96 -8.34
C ALA A 142 -8.32 2.01 -7.17
N ASN A 143 -7.26 2.29 -6.40
CA ASN A 143 -6.86 1.50 -5.25
C ASN A 143 -6.19 2.42 -4.21
N ALA A 144 -6.42 2.16 -2.93
CA ALA A 144 -5.52 2.64 -1.89
C ALA A 144 -4.17 1.92 -2.10
N LEU A 145 -3.17 2.61 -2.66
CA LEU A 145 -1.87 2.00 -2.87
C LEU A 145 -1.12 1.93 -1.54
N PRO A 146 -0.50 0.79 -1.19
CA PRO A 146 0.38 0.72 -0.03
C PRO A 146 1.55 1.69 -0.19
N PRO A 147 2.39 1.90 0.84
CA PRO A 147 2.10 1.49 2.19
C PRO A 147 0.87 2.19 2.77
N HIS A 148 0.16 1.49 3.65
CA HIS A 148 -0.94 2.05 4.43
C HIS A 148 -0.55 2.09 5.89
N GLY A 149 -0.96 3.14 6.59
CA GLY A 149 -0.72 3.27 8.01
C GLY A 149 -1.95 3.75 8.75
N VAL A 150 -2.20 3.15 9.91
CA VAL A 150 -3.31 3.52 10.79
C VAL A 150 -2.93 3.21 12.25
N SER A 151 -3.44 3.98 13.19
CA SER A 151 -3.21 3.69 14.61
C SER A 151 -4.07 2.50 15.00
N LEU A 152 -3.58 1.74 15.98
CA LEU A 152 -4.30 0.57 16.45
C LEU A 152 -5.64 0.92 17.11
N GLU A 153 -5.70 2.07 17.79
CA GLU A 153 -6.96 2.62 18.33
C GLU A 153 -8.05 2.68 17.24
N ARG A 154 -7.74 3.23 16.07
CA ARG A 154 -8.68 3.34 14.95
C ARG A 154 -9.13 2.00 14.40
N VAL A 155 -8.22 1.03 14.38
CA VAL A 155 -8.55 -0.34 13.98
C VAL A 155 -9.62 -0.96 14.89
N ILE A 156 -9.51 -0.73 16.20
CA ILE A 156 -10.49 -1.23 17.17
C ILE A 156 -11.82 -0.50 17.03
N GLU A 157 -11.81 0.82 16.78
CA GLU A 157 -13.03 1.64 16.59
C GLU A 157 -13.82 1.23 15.33
N HIS A 158 -13.13 1.01 14.21
CA HIS A 158 -13.77 0.75 12.91
C HIS A 158 -14.07 -0.72 12.63
N GLY A 159 -13.60 -1.61 13.50
CA GLY A 159 -13.62 -3.06 13.29
C GLY A 159 -12.48 -3.54 12.39
N GLY A 160 -12.23 -4.84 12.42
CA GLY A 160 -11.20 -5.48 11.60
C GLY A 160 -11.56 -5.53 10.12
N MET A 161 -10.57 -5.85 9.30
CA MET A 161 -10.72 -6.06 7.87
C MET A 161 -11.51 -7.35 7.55
N ASP A 162 -12.45 -7.28 6.61
CA ASP A 162 -13.23 -8.42 6.13
C ASP A 162 -12.39 -9.24 5.13
N SER A 163 -12.03 -10.46 5.53
CA SER A 163 -11.23 -11.39 4.72
C SER A 163 -12.01 -12.07 3.59
N THR A 164 -13.32 -11.89 3.53
CA THR A 164 -14.16 -12.44 2.45
C THR A 164 -14.25 -11.53 1.23
N ILE A 165 -13.78 -10.28 1.35
CA ILE A 165 -13.77 -9.29 0.27
C ILE A 165 -12.44 -9.38 -0.48
N ASP A 166 -12.51 -9.55 -1.80
CA ASP A 166 -11.34 -9.43 -2.67
C ASP A 166 -10.72 -8.04 -2.56
N PHE A 167 -9.41 -7.97 -2.34
CA PHE A 167 -8.70 -6.71 -2.03
C PHE A 167 -9.30 -5.96 -0.82
N GLY A 168 -9.81 -6.71 0.16
CA GLY A 168 -10.46 -6.18 1.37
C GLY A 168 -9.58 -5.21 2.16
N ASP A 169 -8.25 -5.30 2.03
CA ASP A 169 -7.30 -4.33 2.59
C ASP A 169 -7.44 -2.95 1.97
N GLN A 170 -7.52 -2.88 0.65
CA GLN A 170 -7.64 -1.60 -0.06
C GLN A 170 -9.00 -0.95 0.21
N VAL A 171 -10.07 -1.76 0.25
CA VAL A 171 -11.41 -1.30 0.62
C VAL A 171 -11.43 -0.76 2.05
N TYR A 172 -10.80 -1.49 2.98
CA TYR A 172 -10.72 -1.11 4.39
C TYR A 172 -9.99 0.22 4.59
N PHE A 173 -8.80 0.38 3.99
CA PHE A 173 -8.04 1.63 4.11
C PHE A 173 -8.69 2.79 3.35
N ALA A 174 -9.38 2.54 2.24
CA ALA A 174 -10.19 3.57 1.58
C ALA A 174 -11.33 4.07 2.48
N LYS A 175 -12.02 3.16 3.17
CA LYS A 175 -13.05 3.52 4.16
C LYS A 175 -12.46 4.35 5.30
N LEU A 176 -11.33 3.93 5.86
CA LEU A 176 -10.64 4.67 6.92
C LEU A 176 -10.20 6.08 6.47
N ALA A 177 -9.85 6.25 5.19
CA ALA A 177 -9.48 7.54 4.63
C ALA A 177 -10.67 8.49 4.42
N LEU A 178 -11.91 7.96 4.34
CA LEU A 178 -13.12 8.80 4.28
C LEU A 178 -13.49 9.37 5.65
N ASP A 179 -13.27 8.60 6.70
CA ASP A 179 -13.69 8.96 8.06
C ASP A 179 -12.64 9.80 8.81
N HIS A 180 -11.39 9.82 8.34
CA HIS A 180 -10.26 10.46 9.04
C HIS A 180 -9.40 11.30 8.10
N PRO A 181 -8.63 12.28 8.62
CA PRO A 181 -7.64 13.00 7.84
C PRO A 181 -6.68 12.02 7.15
N THR A 182 -6.49 12.19 5.84
CA THR A 182 -5.54 11.35 5.08
C THR A 182 -4.24 12.10 4.86
N HIS A 183 -3.12 11.45 5.18
CA HIS A 183 -1.78 11.97 4.91
C HIS A 183 -1.06 11.10 3.89
N VAL A 184 -0.68 11.73 2.77
CA VAL A 184 0.05 11.06 1.71
C VAL A 184 1.55 11.14 1.97
N VAL A 185 2.19 10.01 2.26
CA VAL A 185 3.64 9.95 2.45
C VAL A 185 4.34 9.69 1.11
N PRO A 186 5.40 10.43 0.75
CA PRO A 186 6.23 10.09 -0.39
C PRO A 186 7.04 8.82 -0.09
N VAL A 187 7.04 7.87 -1.01
CA VAL A 187 7.64 6.55 -0.80
C VAL A 187 8.61 6.21 -1.91
N TYR A 188 9.90 6.24 -1.59
CA TYR A 188 10.95 5.77 -2.49
C TYR A 188 11.08 4.25 -2.36
N ALA A 189 10.89 3.55 -3.48
CA ALA A 189 10.93 2.10 -3.46
C ALA A 189 11.45 1.50 -4.77
N THR A 190 11.93 0.26 -4.69
CA THR A 190 12.10 -0.62 -5.85
C THR A 190 10.94 -1.62 -5.90
N ILE A 191 10.72 -2.22 -7.06
CA ILE A 191 9.73 -3.28 -7.25
C ILE A 191 10.42 -4.52 -7.81
N ASN A 192 10.08 -5.66 -7.24
CA ASN A 192 10.59 -6.96 -7.63
C ASN A 192 9.50 -7.78 -8.32
N GLU A 193 9.90 -8.65 -9.23
CA GLU A 193 8.96 -9.59 -9.85
C GLU A 193 8.44 -10.60 -8.82
N SER A 194 7.17 -11.00 -8.95
CA SER A 194 6.50 -11.93 -8.04
C SER A 194 5.62 -12.91 -8.80
N ASP A 195 5.35 -14.07 -8.20
CA ASP A 195 4.49 -15.09 -8.78
C ASP A 195 3.03 -15.01 -8.32
N TYR A 196 2.75 -14.30 -7.25
CA TYR A 196 1.43 -14.18 -6.64
C TYR A 196 0.67 -12.94 -7.18
N PRO A 197 -0.66 -12.85 -7.06
CA PRO A 197 -1.42 -11.68 -7.55
C PRO A 197 -0.99 -10.37 -6.88
N SER A 198 -0.09 -9.61 -7.53
CA SER A 198 0.55 -8.41 -6.97
C SER A 198 1.08 -7.46 -8.07
N ASN A 199 1.62 -6.29 -7.67
CA ASN A 199 2.23 -5.35 -8.63
C ASN A 199 3.49 -5.93 -9.30
N GLY A 200 4.25 -6.73 -8.57
CA GLY A 200 5.43 -7.47 -9.01
C GLY A 200 5.08 -8.58 -9.99
N ARG A 201 3.93 -9.25 -9.84
CA ARG A 201 3.42 -10.14 -10.88
C ARG A 201 3.08 -9.37 -12.15
N PHE A 202 2.46 -8.20 -12.02
CA PHE A 202 2.18 -7.38 -13.20
C PHE A 202 3.49 -6.97 -13.92
N LEU A 203 4.54 -6.59 -13.18
CA LEU A 203 5.87 -6.33 -13.76
C LEU A 203 6.42 -7.55 -14.53
N ARG A 204 6.33 -8.75 -13.95
CA ARG A 204 6.74 -10.01 -14.59
C ARG A 204 5.95 -10.28 -15.86
N ASP A 205 4.64 -10.11 -15.81
CA ASP A 205 3.72 -10.35 -16.93
C ASP A 205 3.99 -9.33 -18.07
N LEU A 206 4.33 -8.06 -17.75
CA LEU A 206 4.82 -7.09 -18.73
C LEU A 206 6.15 -7.51 -19.36
N ARG A 207 7.09 -8.05 -18.59
CA ARG A 207 8.36 -8.55 -19.14
C ARG A 207 8.10 -9.70 -20.12
N ARG A 208 7.24 -10.65 -19.75
CA ARG A 208 6.82 -11.76 -20.63
C ARG A 208 6.12 -11.27 -21.89
N PHE A 209 5.24 -10.27 -21.77
CA PHE A 209 4.60 -9.62 -22.91
C PHE A 209 5.62 -9.06 -23.92
N MET A 210 6.71 -8.44 -23.43
CA MET A 210 7.77 -7.90 -24.28
C MET A 210 8.54 -8.98 -25.05
N HIS A 211 8.58 -10.21 -24.53
CA HIS A 211 9.14 -11.38 -25.21
C HIS A 211 8.14 -12.15 -26.08
N GLY A 212 6.85 -11.78 -26.04
CA GLY A 212 5.78 -12.43 -26.82
C GLY A 212 5.03 -13.54 -26.08
N ASP A 213 5.30 -13.73 -24.78
CA ASP A 213 4.82 -14.88 -24.01
C ASP A 213 3.50 -14.63 -23.25
N ASP A 214 3.11 -13.36 -23.05
CA ASP A 214 1.88 -13.01 -22.29
C ASP A 214 1.14 -11.85 -22.97
N ASN A 215 0.22 -12.15 -23.88
CA ASN A 215 -0.55 -11.13 -24.61
C ASN A 215 -1.59 -10.39 -23.75
N ASP A 216 -1.88 -10.90 -22.55
CA ASP A 216 -2.94 -10.39 -21.68
C ASP A 216 -2.42 -9.39 -20.65
N ALA A 217 -1.10 -9.20 -20.53
CA ALA A 217 -0.51 -8.22 -19.61
C ALA A 217 -1.11 -6.80 -19.76
N LEU A 218 -1.52 -6.40 -20.97
CA LEU A 218 -2.10 -5.07 -21.22
C LEU A 218 -3.57 -4.93 -20.81
N VAL A 219 -4.26 -6.02 -20.43
CA VAL A 219 -5.66 -6.00 -19.99
C VAL A 219 -5.86 -5.03 -18.82
N ILE A 220 -4.90 -4.94 -17.90
CA ILE A 220 -5.01 -4.04 -16.76
C ILE A 220 -5.04 -2.57 -17.19
N PHE A 221 -4.23 -2.16 -18.17
CA PHE A 221 -4.30 -0.81 -18.75
C PHE A 221 -5.62 -0.57 -19.47
N ARG A 222 -6.12 -1.57 -20.21
CA ARG A 222 -7.44 -1.48 -20.88
C ARG A 222 -8.55 -1.29 -19.85
N ASN A 223 -8.48 -1.95 -18.70
CA ASN A 223 -9.46 -1.76 -17.63
C ASN A 223 -9.41 -0.35 -17.02
N LEU A 224 -8.23 0.27 -16.91
CA LEU A 224 -8.12 1.67 -16.47
C LEU A 224 -8.83 2.65 -17.41
N THR A 225 -8.99 2.32 -18.69
CA THR A 225 -9.73 3.18 -19.65
C THR A 225 -11.24 3.17 -19.43
N LYS A 226 -11.77 2.22 -18.64
CA LYS A 226 -13.19 2.09 -18.30
C LYS A 226 -13.59 2.87 -17.05
N ILE A 227 -12.63 3.39 -16.30
CA ILE A 227 -12.86 4.14 -15.06
C ILE A 227 -13.10 5.61 -15.40
N GLU A 228 -14.19 6.17 -14.87
CA GLU A 228 -14.54 7.58 -15.01
C GLU A 228 -13.44 8.49 -14.47
N ARG A 229 -13.18 9.61 -15.15
CA ARG A 229 -12.14 10.57 -14.79
C ARG A 229 -12.76 11.76 -14.11
N HIS A 230 -12.26 12.10 -12.92
CA HIS A 230 -12.69 13.30 -12.21
C HIS A 230 -11.94 14.54 -12.73
N SER A 231 -12.49 15.72 -12.45
CA SER A 231 -11.82 16.99 -12.75
C SER A 231 -10.48 17.07 -12.02
N GLY A 232 -9.39 17.31 -12.75
CA GLY A 232 -8.04 17.39 -12.19
C GLY A 232 -7.16 16.16 -12.44
N CYS A 233 -7.68 15.10 -13.07
CA CYS A 233 -6.84 14.03 -13.60
C CYS A 233 -5.84 14.60 -14.62
N ARG A 234 -4.55 14.33 -14.41
CA ARG A 234 -3.44 14.62 -15.32
C ARG A 234 -3.49 13.75 -16.58
N TYR A 235 -3.85 12.48 -16.44
CA TYR A 235 -3.82 11.54 -17.55
C TYR A 235 -5.23 11.35 -18.12
N SER A 236 -5.36 11.70 -19.40
CA SER A 236 -6.60 11.46 -20.13
C SER A 236 -6.74 9.99 -20.54
N ILE A 237 -7.96 9.58 -20.88
CA ILE A 237 -8.20 8.27 -21.51
C ILE A 237 -7.41 8.15 -22.82
N HIS A 238 -7.21 9.26 -23.54
CA HIS A 238 -6.41 9.29 -24.77
C HIS A 238 -4.94 8.93 -24.51
N ASP A 239 -4.35 9.45 -23.42
CA ASP A 239 -2.96 9.14 -23.04
C ASP A 239 -2.77 7.66 -22.74
N ILE A 240 -3.73 7.05 -22.05
CA ILE A 240 -3.69 5.61 -21.72
C ILE A 240 -3.85 4.77 -23.00
N LYS A 241 -4.77 5.14 -23.89
CA LYS A 241 -4.93 4.46 -25.20
C LYS A 241 -3.67 4.58 -26.05
N ARG A 242 -3.01 5.73 -26.03
CA ARG A 242 -1.73 5.97 -26.72
C ARG A 242 -0.62 5.10 -26.13
N LEU A 243 -0.52 5.02 -24.80
CA LEU A 243 0.41 4.13 -24.12
C LEU A 243 0.18 2.66 -24.52
N ILE A 244 -1.07 2.18 -24.48
CA ILE A 244 -1.44 0.81 -24.89
C ILE A 244 -0.99 0.55 -26.33
N SER A 245 -1.34 1.43 -27.27
CA SER A 245 -0.98 1.27 -28.68
C SER A 245 0.53 1.20 -28.90
N VAL A 246 1.33 1.95 -28.13
CA VAL A 246 2.79 1.87 -28.22
C VAL A 246 3.31 0.59 -27.57
N LEU A 247 2.77 0.17 -26.42
CA LEU A 247 3.13 -1.10 -25.79
C LEU A 247 2.88 -2.29 -26.72
N GLU A 248 1.77 -2.29 -27.46
CA GLU A 248 1.42 -3.31 -28.47
C GLU A 248 2.48 -3.47 -29.57
N THR A 249 3.28 -2.44 -29.84
CA THR A 249 4.39 -2.54 -30.81
C THR A 249 5.59 -3.34 -30.30
N ARG A 250 5.69 -3.54 -28.98
CA ARG A 250 6.84 -4.16 -28.30
C ARG A 250 8.19 -3.51 -28.61
N ASP A 251 8.19 -2.29 -29.14
CA ASP A 251 9.40 -1.54 -29.46
C ASP A 251 9.91 -0.82 -28.19
N PRO A 252 11.04 -1.25 -27.60
CA PRO A 252 11.52 -0.67 -26.34
C PRO A 252 11.84 0.81 -26.46
N ALA A 253 12.32 1.28 -27.62
CA ALA A 253 12.65 2.69 -27.82
C ALA A 253 11.39 3.56 -27.80
N ARG A 254 10.36 3.15 -28.56
CA ARG A 254 9.08 3.88 -28.59
C ARG A 254 8.38 3.86 -27.23
N ILE A 255 8.43 2.73 -26.53
CA ILE A 255 7.87 2.60 -25.17
C ILE A 255 8.60 3.53 -24.20
N ALA A 256 9.94 3.57 -24.24
CA ALA A 256 10.72 4.46 -23.40
C ALA A 256 10.34 5.93 -23.64
N ASP A 257 10.19 6.33 -24.91
CA ASP A 257 9.88 7.72 -25.28
C ASP A 257 8.49 8.14 -24.81
N ILE A 258 7.46 7.32 -25.06
CA ILE A 258 6.09 7.67 -24.63
C ILE A 258 5.98 7.70 -23.10
N THR A 259 6.60 6.74 -22.41
CA THR A 259 6.56 6.68 -20.96
C THR A 259 7.25 7.89 -20.33
N LYS A 260 8.44 8.27 -20.84
CA LYS A 260 9.14 9.48 -20.38
C LYS A 260 8.33 10.74 -20.66
N TYR A 261 7.68 10.84 -21.82
CA TYR A 261 6.81 11.96 -22.15
C TYR A 261 5.66 12.10 -21.14
N LEU A 262 4.95 11.00 -20.86
CA LEU A 262 3.83 10.98 -19.91
C LEU A 262 4.28 11.22 -18.46
N LEU A 263 5.47 10.77 -18.08
CA LEU A 263 6.04 11.05 -16.75
C LEU A 263 6.49 12.53 -16.60
N ARG A 264 6.84 13.23 -17.69
CA ARG A 264 7.33 14.62 -17.68
C ARG A 264 6.23 15.69 -17.62
N ALA A 265 4.98 15.37 -17.93
CA ALA A 265 3.86 16.32 -18.00
C ALA A 265 3.39 16.86 -16.61
N LEU A 266 4.32 17.13 -15.69
CA LEU A 266 4.06 17.53 -14.31
C LEU A 266 3.96 19.05 -14.12
N PRO A 267 2.88 19.58 -13.53
CA PRO A 267 2.95 20.66 -12.56
C PRO A 267 3.28 20.10 -11.17
N THR A 268 3.94 20.92 -10.35
CA THR A 268 4.22 20.65 -8.93
C THR A 268 2.93 20.46 -8.13
N SER A 269 2.72 19.23 -7.66
CA SER A 269 1.79 18.78 -6.62
C SER A 269 0.28 18.97 -6.87
N PRO A 270 -0.54 17.89 -6.96
CA PRO A 270 -1.96 18.01 -6.71
C PRO A 270 -2.19 18.26 -5.21
N GLN A 271 -2.95 19.31 -4.87
CA GLN A 271 -3.62 19.37 -3.58
C GLN A 271 -4.69 18.29 -3.57
N TRP A 272 -4.56 17.31 -2.68
CA TRP A 272 -5.63 16.35 -2.42
C TRP A 272 -6.78 17.09 -1.74
N ASP A 273 -7.95 17.12 -2.39
CA ASP A 273 -9.19 17.52 -1.74
C ASP A 273 -9.80 16.29 -1.06
N ASN A 274 -9.84 16.31 0.27
CA ASN A 274 -10.40 15.25 1.12
C ASN A 274 -11.90 14.99 0.88
N ARG A 275 -12.55 15.70 -0.06
CA ARG A 275 -13.96 15.52 -0.43
C ARG A 275 -14.19 14.66 -1.66
N GLN A 276 -13.15 14.22 -2.36
CA GLN A 276 -13.32 13.34 -3.51
C GLN A 276 -13.68 11.93 -3.03
N THR A 277 -14.95 11.60 -3.16
CA THR A 277 -15.54 10.29 -2.83
C THR A 277 -14.87 9.18 -3.63
N TRP A 278 -14.52 8.09 -2.96
CA TRP A 278 -14.03 6.84 -3.56
C TRP A 278 -15.18 6.16 -4.33
N GLY A 279 -15.50 6.66 -5.52
CA GLY A 279 -16.62 6.19 -6.35
C GLY A 279 -16.34 4.98 -7.24
N GLY A 280 -15.16 4.36 -7.14
CA GLY A 280 -14.67 3.39 -8.13
C GLY A 280 -14.89 1.90 -7.83
N PHE A 281 -15.31 1.52 -6.61
CA PHE A 281 -15.64 0.12 -6.32
C PHE A 281 -17.01 -0.19 -6.93
N ASN A 282 -17.02 -0.55 -8.21
CA ASN A 282 -18.16 -1.24 -8.79
C ASN A 282 -18.44 -2.47 -7.90
N LYS A 283 -19.67 -2.54 -7.39
CA LYS A 283 -20.21 -3.76 -6.76
C LYS A 283 -19.80 -4.97 -7.60
N PRO A 284 -19.41 -6.11 -6.99
CA PRO A 284 -19.36 -7.36 -7.71
C PRO A 284 -20.72 -7.52 -8.38
N THR A 285 -20.73 -7.56 -9.72
CA THR A 285 -21.92 -7.98 -10.46
C THR A 285 -22.38 -9.29 -9.85
N GLU A 286 -23.61 -9.28 -9.34
CA GLU A 286 -24.32 -10.47 -8.91
C GLU A 286 -24.09 -11.55 -9.95
N ILE A 287 -23.42 -12.64 -9.54
CA ILE A 287 -23.44 -13.88 -10.31
C ILE A 287 -24.87 -14.39 -10.13
N SER A 288 -25.72 -14.09 -11.10
CA SER A 288 -27.03 -14.70 -11.22
C SER A 288 -26.83 -16.22 -11.31
N SER A 289 -27.52 -16.91 -10.40
CA SER A 289 -27.76 -18.35 -10.29
C SER A 289 -27.99 -19.07 -11.62
#